data_AF-A0A2S8HV78-F1
#
_entry.id   AF-A0A2S8HV78-F1
#
_cell.length_a   1.000
_cell.length_b   1.000
_cell.length_c   1.000
_cell.angle_alpha   90.00
_cell.angle_beta   90.00
_cell.angle_gamma   90.00
#
_symmetry.space_group_name_H-M   'P 1'
#
loop_
_entity.id
_entity.type
_entity.pdbx_description
1 polymer ?
#
loop_
_entity_poly.entity_id
_entity_poly.type
_entity_poly.pdbx_seq_one_letter_code
_entity_poly.pdbx_strand_id
1 'polypeptide(L)'
;MLIADQVGERLREERERLGLNQTEFGVLLGVSRGTQKNYELGASSLDLRYVTALEERGVDAAFVLTGRRSTPLGQLFTPDEEKLITQYRSITPFDQEAIRRFLQAMADDAARSRN
;
A
#
# COMPACT_ATOMS: atom_id res chain seq x y z
N MET A 1 18.48 13.81 16.68
CA MET A 1 17.43 12.77 16.65
C MET A 1 17.33 12.30 15.22
N LEU A 2 18.03 11.21 14.89
CA LEU A 2 18.03 10.62 13.55
C LEU A 2 16.68 9.94 13.37
N ILE A 3 15.96 10.25 12.29
CA ILE A 3 14.83 9.42 11.85
C ILE A 3 15.38 8.01 11.67
N ALA A 4 14.58 6.99 12.00
CA ALA A 4 14.86 5.60 11.70
C ALA A 4 15.49 5.48 10.30
N ASP A 5 16.66 4.85 10.23
CA ASP A 5 17.46 4.73 9.01
C ASP A 5 16.55 4.41 7.80
N GLN A 6 16.75 5.12 6.69
CA GLN A 6 16.13 4.92 5.37
C GLN A 6 14.71 5.48 5.15
N VAL A 7 14.03 6.15 6.10
CA VAL A 7 12.72 6.79 5.82
C VAL A 7 12.82 7.84 4.70
N GLY A 8 13.86 8.68 4.74
CA GLY A 8 14.08 9.72 3.72
C GLY A 8 14.31 9.13 2.32
N GLU A 9 15.04 8.02 2.23
CA GLU A 9 15.27 7.30 0.96
C GLU A 9 13.96 6.73 0.41
N ARG A 10 13.13 6.10 1.25
CA ARG A 10 11.83 5.57 0.80
C ARG A 10 10.85 6.66 0.40
N LEU A 11 10.88 7.81 1.08
CA LEU A 11 10.10 8.98 0.68
C LEU A 11 10.54 9.49 -0.70
N ARG A 12 11.85 9.50 -0.94
CA ARG A 12 12.42 9.82 -2.25
C ARG A 12 12.00 8.80 -3.32
N GLU A 13 12.03 7.51 -3.02
CA GLU A 13 11.57 6.45 -3.93
C GLU A 13 10.12 6.67 -4.36
N GLU A 14 9.22 6.95 -3.41
CA GLU A 14 7.81 7.20 -3.72
C GLU A 14 7.61 8.47 -4.55
N ARG A 15 8.38 9.52 -4.27
CA ARG A 15 8.38 10.73 -5.11
C ARG A 15 8.79 10.40 -6.55
N GLU A 16 9.89 9.65 -6.71
CA GLU A 16 10.42 9.28 -8.03
C GLU A 16 9.48 8.33 -8.77
N ARG A 17 8.78 7.42 -8.07
CA ARG A 17 7.72 6.56 -8.63
C ARG A 17 6.59 7.39 -9.26
N LEU A 18 6.26 8.55 -8.70
CA LEU A 18 5.26 9.47 -9.24
C LEU A 18 5.82 10.39 -10.35
N GLY A 19 7.12 10.32 -10.64
CA GLY A 19 7.76 11.17 -11.65
C GLY A 19 7.90 12.64 -11.24
N LEU A 20 7.82 12.94 -9.94
CA LEU A 20 7.79 14.32 -9.44
C LEU A 20 9.17 14.78 -8.95
N ASN A 21 9.46 16.07 -9.13
CA ASN A 21 10.59 16.72 -8.48
C ASN A 21 10.24 17.16 -7.04
N GLN A 22 11.24 17.56 -6.24
CA GLN A 22 11.04 17.95 -4.83
C GLN A 22 10.10 19.14 -4.65
N THR A 23 10.04 20.06 -5.62
CA THR A 23 9.12 21.20 -5.57
C THR A 23 7.69 20.75 -5.79
N GLU A 24 7.45 19.97 -6.85
CA GLU A 24 6.13 19.44 -7.19
C GLU A 24 5.57 18.56 -6.08
N PHE A 25 6.41 17.68 -5.52
CA PHE A 25 6.00 16.79 -4.45
C PHE A 25 5.77 17.54 -3.13
N GLY A 26 6.58 18.56 -2.83
CA GLY A 26 6.32 19.45 -1.72
C GLY A 26 4.97 20.16 -1.86
N VAL A 27 4.68 20.72 -3.04
CA VAL A 27 3.38 21.37 -3.34
C VAL A 27 2.22 20.38 -3.20
N LEU A 28 2.35 19.16 -3.71
CA LEU A 28 1.35 18.10 -3.59
C LEU A 28 0.99 17.80 -2.13
N LEU A 29 2.00 17.82 -1.25
CA LEU A 29 1.89 17.50 0.17
C LEU A 29 1.76 18.72 1.07
N GLY A 30 1.61 19.92 0.50
CA GLY A 30 1.38 21.16 1.23
C GLY A 30 2.60 21.70 2.00
N VAL A 31 3.82 21.35 1.59
CA VAL A 31 5.07 21.81 2.21
C VAL A 31 6.00 22.51 1.21
N SER A 32 6.98 23.24 1.74
CA SER A 32 8.00 23.86 0.89
C SER A 32 8.96 22.83 0.29
N ARG A 33 9.60 23.15 -0.84
CA ARG A 33 10.70 22.36 -1.41
C ARG A 33 11.83 22.11 -0.39
N GLY A 34 12.14 23.09 0.45
CA GLY A 34 13.17 22.97 1.49
C GLY A 34 12.79 21.95 2.56
N THR A 35 11.52 21.95 2.98
CA THR A 35 10.95 20.96 3.90
C THR A 35 11.02 19.56 3.30
N GLN A 36 10.59 19.40 2.04
CA GLN A 36 10.68 18.11 1.33
C GLN A 36 12.11 17.58 1.29
N LYS A 37 13.08 18.44 0.94
CA LYS A 37 14.49 18.09 0.92
C LYS A 37 14.99 17.65 2.31
N ASN A 38 14.59 18.35 3.37
CA ASN A 38 15.02 18.00 4.73
C ASN A 38 14.47 16.63 5.18
N TYR A 39 13.24 16.29 4.79
CA TYR A 39 12.68 14.97 5.05
C TYR A 39 13.41 13.86 4.29
N GLU A 40 13.70 14.07 3.00
CA GLU A 40 14.45 13.10 2.19
C GLU A 40 15.88 12.89 2.69
N LEU A 41 16.52 13.93 3.23
CA LEU A 41 17.85 13.82 3.83
C LEU A 41 17.84 13.27 5.27
N GLY A 42 16.67 13.00 5.84
CA GLY A 42 16.53 12.61 7.25
C GLY A 42 16.92 13.70 8.24
N ALA A 43 17.05 14.95 7.79
CA ALA A 43 17.44 16.10 8.59
C ALA A 43 16.30 16.61 9.50
N SER A 44 15.07 16.19 9.26
CA SER A 44 13.89 16.54 10.07
C SER A 44 12.86 15.42 10.04
N SER A 45 12.25 15.11 11.18
CA SER A 45 11.17 14.11 11.26
C SER A 45 9.92 14.57 10.50
N LEU A 46 9.27 13.64 9.81
CA LEU A 46 7.95 13.84 9.24
C LEU A 46 6.94 14.05 10.38
N ASP A 47 6.09 15.07 10.28
CA ASP A 47 4.97 15.23 11.20
C ASP A 47 3.75 14.41 10.74
N LEU A 48 2.78 14.23 11.63
CA LEU A 48 1.58 13.44 11.33
C LEU A 48 0.73 14.07 10.22
N ARG A 49 0.73 15.39 10.05
CA ARG A 49 -0.06 16.06 8.98
C ARG A 49 0.52 15.73 7.62
N TYR A 50 1.85 15.73 7.52
CA TYR A 50 2.57 15.33 6.32
C TYR A 50 2.33 13.85 6.00
N VAL A 51 2.37 12.97 7.01
CA VAL A 51 2.06 11.54 6.83
C VAL A 51 0.62 11.33 6.35
N THR A 52 -0.36 12.05 6.92
CA THR A 52 -1.74 11.99 6.44
C THR A 52 -1.85 12.45 4.99
N ALA A 53 -1.15 13.52 4.62
CA ALA A 53 -1.14 14.01 3.24
C ALA A 53 -0.53 13.01 2.24
N LEU A 54 0.43 12.15 2.65
CA LEU A 54 0.95 11.09 1.80
C LEU A 54 -0.17 10.13 1.36
N GLU A 55 -0.92 9.59 2.33
CA GLU A 55 -2.03 8.65 2.07
C GLU A 55 -3.13 9.29 1.20
N GLU A 56 -3.55 10.51 1.54
CA GLU A 56 -4.59 11.24 0.79
C GLU A 56 -4.21 11.50 -0.68
N ARG A 57 -2.91 11.51 -0.99
CA ARG A 57 -2.37 11.76 -2.33
C ARG A 57 -1.90 10.49 -3.04
N GLY A 58 -2.20 9.31 -2.50
CA GLY A 58 -1.88 8.02 -3.13
C GLY A 58 -0.39 7.66 -3.06
N VAL A 59 0.32 8.20 -2.07
CA VAL A 59 1.66 7.76 -1.69
C VAL A 59 1.53 6.68 -0.60
N ASP A 60 2.29 5.60 -0.71
CA ASP A 60 2.27 4.51 0.27
C ASP A 60 2.99 4.94 1.57
N ALA A 61 2.27 5.57 2.50
CA ALA A 61 2.88 6.08 3.72
C ALA A 61 3.33 4.93 4.65
N ALA A 62 2.63 3.79 4.61
CA ALA A 62 3.05 2.58 5.30
C ALA A 62 4.44 2.10 4.82
N PHE A 63 4.69 2.10 3.51
CA PHE A 63 6.03 1.84 2.96
C PHE A 63 7.06 2.84 3.46
N VAL A 64 6.76 4.15 3.35
CA VAL A 64 7.68 5.21 3.77
C VAL A 64 8.10 5.02 5.23
N LEU A 65 7.13 4.78 6.12
CA LEU A 65 7.37 4.65 7.56
C LEU A 65 8.01 3.31 7.95
N THR A 66 7.59 2.20 7.36
CA THR A 66 7.93 0.85 7.85
C THR A 66 8.92 0.09 6.98
N GLY A 67 9.17 0.55 5.75
CA GLY A 67 9.95 -0.18 4.75
C GLY A 67 9.25 -1.39 4.14
N ARG A 68 8.04 -1.71 4.61
CA ARG A 68 7.22 -2.78 4.06
C ARG A 68 6.26 -2.14 3.08
N ARG A 69 6.42 -2.40 1.78
CA ARG A 69 5.43 -1.97 0.78
C ARG A 69 4.08 -2.51 1.22
N SER A 70 3.05 -1.67 1.17
CA SER A 70 1.67 -2.14 1.23
C SER A 70 1.53 -3.08 0.04
N THR A 71 1.61 -4.39 0.29
CA THR A 71 1.64 -5.35 -0.81
C THR A 71 0.36 -5.13 -1.60
N PRO A 72 0.44 -4.69 -2.87
CA PRO A 72 -0.74 -4.65 -3.72
C PRO A 72 -1.35 -6.04 -3.67
N LEU A 73 -2.68 -6.15 -3.63
CA LEU A 73 -3.35 -7.46 -3.60
C LEU A 73 -2.72 -8.42 -4.64
N GLY A 74 -2.34 -7.93 -5.83
CA GLY A 74 -1.64 -8.68 -6.88
C GLY A 74 -0.19 -9.16 -6.62
N GLN A 75 0.40 -8.89 -5.45
CA GLN A 75 1.69 -9.48 -5.03
C GLN A 75 1.58 -10.41 -3.80
N LEU A 76 0.43 -10.49 -3.15
CA LEU A 76 0.14 -11.52 -2.13
C LEU A 76 -0.50 -12.77 -2.75
N PHE A 77 -1.15 -12.58 -3.89
CA PHE A 77 -1.91 -13.59 -4.59
C PHE A 77 -1.18 -14.02 -5.86
N THR A 78 -1.25 -15.31 -6.16
CA THR A 78 -0.96 -15.80 -7.50
C THR A 78 -1.87 -15.10 -8.53
N PRO A 79 -1.50 -15.03 -9.82
CA PRO A 79 -2.33 -14.42 -10.86
C PRO A 79 -3.76 -14.98 -10.89
N ASP A 80 -3.93 -16.27 -10.56
CA ASP A 80 -5.23 -16.92 -10.52
C ASP A 80 -6.07 -16.46 -9.32
N GLU A 81 -5.46 -16.29 -8.15
CA GLU A 81 -6.13 -15.76 -6.96
C GLU A 81 -6.57 -14.30 -7.14
N GLU A 82 -5.74 -13.47 -7.77
CA GLU A 82 -6.09 -12.08 -8.10
C GLU A 82 -7.29 -12.01 -9.07
N LYS A 83 -7.26 -12.85 -10.11
CA LYS A 83 -8.36 -12.96 -11.08
C LYS A 83 -9.65 -13.44 -10.39
N LEU A 84 -9.56 -14.42 -9.50
CA LEU A 84 -10.70 -14.94 -8.74
C LEU A 84 -11.32 -13.86 -7.86
N ILE A 85 -10.51 -13.11 -7.11
CA ILE A 85 -11.00 -12.01 -6.26
C ILE A 85 -11.67 -10.92 -7.09
N THR A 86 -11.08 -10.57 -8.23
CA THR A 86 -11.62 -9.54 -9.13
C THR A 86 -12.99 -9.94 -9.69
N GLN A 87 -13.12 -11.18 -10.19
CA GLN A 87 -14.38 -11.72 -10.69
C GLN A 87 -15.43 -11.81 -9.58
N TYR A 88 -15.05 -12.31 -8.41
CA TYR A 88 -15.91 -12.42 -7.24
C TYR A 88 -16.51 -11.06 -6.83
N ARG A 89 -15.72 -9.98 -6.90
CA ARG A 89 -16.20 -8.62 -6.58
C ARG A 89 -17.14 -8.04 -7.64
N SER A 90 -17.11 -8.54 -8.88
CA SER A 90 -17.93 -8.04 -9.99
C SER A 90 -19.33 -8.66 -10.13
N ILE A 91 -19.60 -9.77 -9.45
CA ILE A 91 -20.89 -10.46 -9.50
C ILE A 91 -21.83 -10.02 -8.36
N THR A 92 -23.09 -10.46 -8.42
CA THR A 92 -24.11 -10.04 -7.45
C THR A 92 -23.85 -10.60 -6.05
N PRO A 93 -24.38 -9.97 -4.97
CA PRO A 93 -24.28 -10.52 -3.62
C PRO A 93 -24.86 -11.94 -3.47
N PHE A 94 -25.88 -12.28 -4.27
CA PHE A 94 -26.47 -13.62 -4.29
C PHE A 94 -25.49 -14.65 -4.85
N ASP A 95 -24.84 -14.34 -5.98
CA ASP A 95 -23.84 -15.23 -6.58
C ASP A 95 -22.58 -15.35 -5.70
N GLN A 96 -22.18 -14.25 -5.06
CA GLN A 96 -21.11 -14.24 -4.07
C GLN A 96 -21.37 -15.18 -2.89
N GLU A 97 -22.62 -15.23 -2.40
CA GLU A 97 -23.05 -16.13 -1.32
C GLU A 97 -23.01 -17.59 -1.79
N ALA A 98 -23.49 -17.88 -2.99
CA ALA A 98 -23.43 -19.22 -3.57
C ALA A 98 -21.98 -19.73 -3.68
N ILE A 99 -21.07 -18.91 -4.20
CA ILE A 99 -19.64 -19.24 -4.30
C ILE A 99 -19.04 -19.53 -2.92
N ARG A 100 -19.33 -18.72 -1.89
CA ARG A 100 -18.84 -18.96 -0.53
C ARG A 100 -19.27 -20.32 0.01
N ARG A 101 -20.53 -20.72 -0.24
CA ARG A 101 -21.04 -22.03 0.20
C ARG A 101 -20.34 -23.20 -0.49
N PHE A 102 -20.13 -23.11 -1.80
CA PHE A 102 -19.42 -24.15 -2.54
C PHE A 102 -17.96 -24.27 -2.07
N LEU A 103 -17.27 -23.14 -1.91
CA LEU A 103 -15.89 -23.12 -1.44
C LEU A 103 -15.77 -23.73 -0.02
N GLN A 104 -16.71 -23.39 0.87
CA GLN A 104 -16.76 -23.97 2.21
C GLN A 104 -16.92 -25.49 2.18
N ALA A 105 -17.85 -25.99 1.38
CA ALA A 105 -18.08 -27.44 1.26
C ALA A 105 -16.84 -28.18 0.74
N MET A 106 -16.14 -27.61 -0.24
CA MET A 106 -14.89 -28.18 -0.77
C MET A 106 -13.76 -28.15 0.27
N ALA A 107 -13.64 -27.07 1.04
CA ALA A 107 -12.65 -26.95 2.10
C ALA A 107 -12.88 -27.98 3.22
N ASP A 108 -14.13 -28.18 3.61
CA ASP A 108 -14.52 -29.16 4.63
C ASP A 108 -14.24 -30.60 4.18
N ASP A 109 -14.52 -30.93 2.91
CA ASP A 109 -14.24 -32.24 2.33
C ASP A 109 -12.73 -32.53 2.24
N ALA A 110 -11.94 -31.55 1.80
CA ALA A 110 -10.49 -31.64 1.78
C ALA A 110 -9.90 -31.78 3.20
N ALA A 111 -10.50 -31.13 4.21
CA ALA A 111 -10.09 -31.27 5.60
C ALA A 111 -10.40 -32.65 6.16
N ARG A 112 -11.56 -33.23 5.83
CA ARG A 112 -11.92 -34.60 6.21
C ARG A 112 -11.00 -35.64 5.58
N SER A 113 -10.59 -35.44 4.33
CA SER A 113 -9.72 -36.37 3.61
C SER A 113 -8.26 -36.37 4.09
N ARG A 114 -7.87 -35.41 4.95
CA ARG A 114 -6.53 -35.34 5.56
C ARG A 114 -6.44 -35.96 6.95
N ASN A 115 -7.56 -36.33 7.56
CA ASN A 115 -7.66 -37.01 8.86
C ASN A 115 -7.90 -38.50 8.67
#